data_AF-A0A5R9G1N0-F1
#
_entry.id   AF-A0A5R9G1N0-F1
#
_cell.length_a   1.000
_cell.length_b   1.000
_cell.length_c   1.000
_cell.angle_alpha   90.00
_cell.angle_beta   90.00
_cell.angle_gamma   90.00
#
_symmetry.space_group_name_H-M   'P 1'
#
loop_
_entity.id
_entity.type
_entity.pdbx_description
1 polymer ?
#
loop_
_entity_poly.entity_id
_entity_poly.type
_entity_poly.pdbx_seq_one_letter_code
_entity_poly.pdbx_strand_id
1 'polypeptide(L)'
;MTSQKPLNIRQKIIVWTGVLFALGLACIGGLGLITDGLGGRRALSDGTVGTFTPIHRECEDSCTWVGTFTSTDGSVTAEDVKLNDAVTVRRGDPMPISIDDVRLEEEATRPAAYTADYNWHVPVIKGVVLGLVLPLLAVFCFMLVKRQRSRAVSKSR
;
A
#
# COMPACT_ATOMS: atom_id res chain seq x y z
N MET A 1 25.10 -5.59 41.47
CA MET A 1 25.98 -5.75 40.30
C MET A 1 25.32 -6.72 39.33
N THR A 2 24.69 -6.24 38.26
CA THR A 2 24.08 -7.10 37.23
C THR A 2 24.96 -7.08 35.99
N SER A 3 25.61 -8.22 35.73
CA SER A 3 26.48 -8.46 34.58
C SER A 3 25.67 -8.36 33.29
N GLN A 4 25.87 -7.30 32.50
CA GLN A 4 25.27 -7.21 31.16
C GLN A 4 26.10 -8.06 30.19
N LYS A 5 25.59 -9.27 29.92
CA LYS A 5 26.10 -10.19 28.90
C LYS A 5 26.13 -9.48 27.53
N PRO A 6 27.23 -9.58 26.76
CA PRO A 6 27.25 -9.09 25.39
C PRO A 6 26.15 -9.76 24.57
N LEU A 7 25.53 -9.02 23.63
CA LEU A 7 24.51 -9.59 22.76
C LEU A 7 25.05 -10.85 22.09
N ASN A 8 24.42 -11.98 22.36
CA ASN A 8 24.75 -13.25 21.72
C ASN A 8 24.58 -13.11 20.21
N ILE A 9 25.35 -13.87 19.41
CA ILE A 9 25.27 -13.87 17.94
C ILE A 9 23.80 -14.00 17.47
N ARG A 10 23.01 -14.82 18.18
CA ARG A 10 21.57 -14.99 17.96
C ARG A 10 20.77 -13.68 18.05
N GLN A 11 21.06 -12.81 19.03
CA GLN A 11 20.38 -11.52 19.18
C GLN A 11 20.78 -10.52 18.09
N LYS A 12 22.03 -10.55 17.60
CA LYS A 12 22.44 -9.71 16.46
C LYS A 12 21.71 -10.11 15.18
N ILE A 13 21.58 -11.42 14.93
CA ILE A 13 20.86 -11.94 13.77
C ILE A 13 19.40 -11.51 13.83
N ILE A 14 18.72 -11.67 14.97
CA ILE A 14 17.31 -11.26 15.14
C ILE A 14 17.11 -9.77 14.85
N VAL A 15 17.99 -8.90 15.37
CA VAL A 15 17.91 -7.46 15.12
C VAL A 15 18.09 -7.14 13.63
N TRP A 16 19.06 -7.76 12.97
CA TRP A 16 19.30 -7.55 11.54
C TRP A 16 18.15 -8.06 10.67
N THR A 17 17.62 -9.24 10.97
CA THR A 17 16.44 -9.78 10.29
C THR A 17 15.25 -8.85 10.47
N GLY A 18 15.01 -8.33 11.68
CA GLY A 18 13.94 -7.36 11.94
C GLY A 18 14.10 -6.04 11.17
N VAL A 19 15.33 -5.51 11.09
CA VAL A 19 15.63 -4.30 10.31
C VAL A 19 15.37 -4.53 8.82
N LEU A 20 15.88 -5.63 8.26
CA LEU A 20 15.67 -5.96 6.85
C LEU A 20 14.19 -6.19 6.53
N PHE A 21 13.47 -6.87 7.41
CA PHE A 21 12.03 -7.08 7.27
C PHE A 21 11.25 -5.77 7.29
N ALA A 22 11.54 -4.88 8.25
CA ALA A 22 10.90 -3.57 8.33
C ALA A 22 11.18 -2.70 7.09
N LEU A 23 12.42 -2.71 6.59
CA LEU A 23 12.79 -2.01 5.36
C LEU A 23 12.08 -2.63 4.14
N GLY A 24 11.99 -3.96 4.07
CA GLY A 24 11.28 -4.66 3.00
C GLY A 24 9.79 -4.28 2.96
N LEU A 25 9.12 -4.28 4.12
CA LEU A 25 7.72 -3.83 4.23
C LEU A 25 7.56 -2.35 3.87
N ALA A 26 8.49 -1.50 4.29
CA ALA A 26 8.47 -0.07 3.97
C ALA A 26 8.57 0.18 2.46
N CYS A 27 9.48 -0.53 1.78
CA CYS A 27 9.65 -0.40 0.34
C CYS A 27 8.46 -0.99 -0.42
N ILE A 28 8.11 -2.26 -0.20
CA ILE A 28 7.09 -2.95 -1.00
C ILE A 28 5.71 -2.35 -0.71
N GLY A 29 5.34 -2.23 0.57
CA GLY A 29 4.03 -1.70 0.95
C GLY A 29 3.93 -0.19 0.71
N GLY A 30 5.00 0.57 0.96
CA GLY A 30 5.01 2.01 0.77
C GLY A 30 4.91 2.39 -0.71
N LEU A 31 5.69 1.74 -1.58
CA LEU A 31 5.64 1.98 -3.01
C LEU A 31 4.30 1.56 -3.61
N GLY A 32 3.75 0.39 -3.23
CA GLY A 32 2.45 -0.07 -3.73
C GLY A 32 1.33 0.92 -3.44
N LEU A 33 1.27 1.43 -2.21
CA LEU A 33 0.29 2.46 -1.83
C LEU A 33 0.47 3.77 -2.59
N ILE A 34 1.72 4.19 -2.83
CA ILE A 34 1.99 5.40 -3.61
C ILE A 34 1.59 5.20 -5.06
N THR A 35 1.89 4.04 -5.67
CA THR A 35 1.54 3.75 -7.06
C THR A 35 0.03 3.73 -7.26
N ASP A 36 -0.73 3.11 -6.35
CA ASP A 36 -2.19 3.09 -6.42
C ASP A 36 -2.78 4.51 -6.33
N GLY A 37 -2.26 5.33 -5.42
CA GLY A 37 -2.70 6.72 -5.29
C GLY A 37 -2.35 7.57 -6.50
N LEU A 38 -1.16 7.39 -7.08
CA LEU A 38 -0.79 8.09 -8.32
C LEU A 38 -1.63 7.61 -9.51
N GLY A 39 -1.96 6.33 -9.57
CA GLY A 39 -2.85 5.77 -10.58
C GLY A 39 -4.24 6.39 -10.52
N GLY A 40 -4.83 6.43 -9.33
CA GLY A 40 -6.09 7.13 -9.11
C GLY A 40 -6.00 8.62 -9.45
N ARG A 41 -4.90 9.30 -9.13
CA ARG A 41 -4.71 10.72 -9.51
C ARG A 41 -4.72 10.91 -11.03
N ARG A 42 -4.03 10.05 -11.78
CA ARG A 42 -3.96 10.10 -13.26
C ARG A 42 -5.30 9.78 -13.89
N ALA A 43 -5.96 8.72 -13.41
CA ALA A 43 -7.32 8.39 -13.86
C ALA A 43 -8.26 9.58 -13.65
N LEU A 44 -8.22 10.23 -12.49
CA LEU A 44 -9.07 11.38 -12.17
C LEU A 44 -8.75 12.65 -12.97
N SER A 45 -7.50 12.91 -13.38
CA SER A 45 -7.20 14.05 -14.27
C SER A 45 -7.54 13.75 -15.73
N ASP A 46 -7.01 12.65 -16.24
CA ASP A 46 -6.84 12.43 -17.68
C ASP A 46 -7.47 11.12 -18.16
N GLY A 47 -7.94 10.27 -17.23
CA GLY A 47 -8.52 8.98 -17.55
C GLY A 47 -9.86 9.07 -18.27
N THR A 48 -10.09 8.08 -19.14
CA THR A 48 -11.31 7.95 -19.93
C THR A 48 -12.51 7.73 -19.02
N VAL A 49 -13.53 8.56 -19.18
CA VAL A 49 -14.79 8.48 -18.42
C VAL A 49 -15.69 7.41 -19.04
N GLY A 50 -16.38 6.66 -18.20
CA GLY A 50 -17.29 5.61 -18.63
C GLY A 50 -18.16 5.07 -17.53
N THR A 51 -18.71 3.89 -17.80
CA THR A 51 -19.54 3.10 -16.89
C THR A 51 -18.81 1.79 -16.60
N PHE A 52 -18.86 1.36 -15.34
CA PHE A 52 -18.34 0.09 -14.88
C PHE A 52 -19.50 -0.85 -14.56
N THR A 53 -19.47 -2.04 -15.14
CA THR A 53 -20.44 -3.11 -14.94
C THR A 53 -19.75 -4.21 -14.14
N PRO A 54 -20.04 -4.34 -12.83
CA PRO A 54 -19.46 -5.41 -12.02
C PRO A 54 -19.89 -6.78 -12.56
N ILE A 55 -18.98 -7.75 -12.56
CA ILE A 55 -19.26 -9.15 -12.92
C ILE A 55 -19.16 -10.02 -11.67
N HIS A 56 -18.12 -9.81 -10.88
CA HIS A 56 -17.89 -10.51 -9.63
C HIS A 56 -17.18 -9.62 -8.61
N ARG A 57 -16.91 -10.20 -7.45
CA ARG A 57 -16.20 -9.55 -6.34
C ARG A 57 -15.05 -10.42 -5.90
N GLU A 58 -13.87 -9.84 -5.78
CA GLU A 58 -12.69 -10.48 -5.19
C GLU A 58 -12.56 -10.02 -3.74
N CYS A 59 -12.40 -10.96 -2.81
CA CYS A 59 -12.24 -10.68 -1.39
C CYS A 59 -11.02 -11.43 -0.85
N GLU A 60 -9.85 -10.78 -0.87
CA GLU A 60 -8.66 -11.26 -0.17
C GLU A 60 -8.66 -10.69 1.26
N ASP A 61 -7.98 -9.56 1.47
CA ASP A 61 -8.00 -8.82 2.74
C ASP A 61 -9.09 -7.73 2.77
N SER A 62 -9.49 -7.27 1.59
CA SER A 62 -10.61 -6.34 1.36
C SER A 62 -11.38 -6.80 0.12
N CYS A 63 -12.66 -6.45 0.03
CA CYS A 63 -13.43 -6.78 -1.15
C CYS A 63 -13.37 -5.65 -2.18
N THR A 64 -13.22 -6.01 -3.45
CA THR A 64 -13.26 -5.10 -4.59
C THR A 64 -14.16 -5.66 -5.67
N TRP A 65 -14.86 -4.78 -6.40
CA TRP A 65 -15.59 -5.19 -7.58
C TRP A 65 -14.62 -5.41 -8.74
N VAL A 66 -14.92 -6.43 -9.55
CA VAL A 66 -14.20 -6.74 -10.79
C VAL A 66 -15.23 -6.90 -11.90
N GLY A 67 -14.97 -6.33 -13.06
CA GLY A 67 -15.94 -6.32 -14.14
C GLY A 67 -15.46 -5.63 -15.40
N THR A 68 -16.41 -5.16 -16.19
CA THR A 68 -16.14 -4.53 -17.48
C THR A 68 -16.32 -3.02 -17.37
N PHE A 69 -15.33 -2.28 -17.83
CA PHE A 69 -15.42 -0.85 -18.07
C PHE A 69 -15.80 -0.59 -19.52
N THR A 70 -16.74 0.34 -19.76
CA THR A 70 -17.09 0.84 -21.08
C THR A 70 -17.07 2.36 -21.06
N SER A 71 -16.24 2.96 -21.91
CA SER A 71 -16.19 4.42 -22.11
C SER A 71 -17.54 5.00 -22.51
N THR A 72 -17.79 6.26 -22.14
CA THR A 72 -19.05 6.95 -22.46
C THR A 72 -19.28 7.09 -23.97
N ASP A 73 -18.21 7.21 -24.76
CA ASP A 73 -18.27 7.29 -26.21
C ASP A 73 -18.25 5.91 -26.91
N GLY A 74 -18.11 4.83 -26.14
CA GLY A 74 -18.05 3.45 -26.63
C GLY A 74 -16.76 3.09 -27.37
N SER A 75 -15.74 3.94 -27.35
CA SER A 75 -14.46 3.73 -28.05
C SER A 75 -13.55 2.73 -27.35
N VAL A 76 -13.60 2.71 -26.02
CA VAL A 76 -12.80 1.84 -25.14
C VAL A 76 -13.71 0.93 -24.34
N THR A 77 -13.40 -0.37 -24.38
CA THR A 77 -13.95 -1.39 -23.49
C THR A 77 -12.80 -2.17 -22.89
N ALA A 78 -12.80 -2.33 -21.57
CA ALA A 78 -11.80 -3.10 -20.84
C ALA A 78 -12.49 -4.13 -19.93
N GLU A 79 -12.03 -5.37 -19.99
CA GLU A 79 -12.50 -6.48 -19.15
C GLU A 79 -11.55 -6.72 -17.97
N ASP A 80 -12.03 -7.48 -16.97
CA ASP A 80 -11.28 -7.81 -15.75
C ASP A 80 -10.70 -6.58 -15.02
N VAL A 81 -11.42 -5.45 -15.10
CA VAL A 81 -11.04 -4.19 -14.49
C VAL A 81 -11.39 -4.23 -13.00
N LYS A 82 -10.43 -3.84 -12.15
CA LYS A 82 -10.68 -3.66 -10.72
C LYS A 82 -11.21 -2.26 -10.46
N LEU A 83 -12.30 -2.16 -9.70
CA LEU A 83 -12.85 -0.86 -9.30
C LEU A 83 -12.30 -0.42 -7.94
N ASN A 84 -11.51 0.65 -7.95
CA ASN A 84 -11.03 1.35 -6.77
C ASN A 84 -12.02 2.47 -6.40
N ASP A 85 -12.78 2.23 -5.34
CA ASP A 85 -13.83 3.13 -4.85
C ASP A 85 -13.38 3.84 -3.55
N ALA A 86 -13.94 5.02 -3.27
CA ALA A 86 -13.84 5.69 -1.99
C ALA A 86 -14.50 4.85 -0.87
N VAL A 87 -15.55 4.10 -1.19
CA VAL A 87 -16.26 3.24 -0.24
C VAL A 87 -15.73 1.82 -0.29
N THR A 88 -15.41 1.26 0.87
CA THR A 88 -15.00 -0.14 0.97
C THR A 88 -16.19 -1.07 0.77
N VAL A 89 -16.12 -1.92 -0.25
CA VAL A 89 -17.10 -2.96 -0.51
C VAL A 89 -17.02 -4.04 0.57
N ARG A 90 -18.16 -4.47 1.09
CA ARG A 90 -18.27 -5.60 2.03
C ARG A 90 -18.74 -6.83 1.30
N ARG A 91 -18.44 -8.02 1.84
CA ARG A 91 -18.90 -9.31 1.31
C ARG A 91 -20.43 -9.46 1.26
N GLY A 92 -21.17 -8.71 2.08
CA GLY A 92 -22.64 -8.76 2.09
C GLY A 92 -23.30 -7.78 1.14
N ASP A 93 -22.53 -6.85 0.54
CA ASP A 93 -23.13 -5.77 -0.24
C ASP A 93 -23.73 -6.32 -1.54
N PRO A 94 -24.95 -5.87 -1.90
CA PRO A 94 -25.57 -6.25 -3.16
C PRO A 94 -24.73 -5.72 -4.33
N MET A 95 -24.58 -6.53 -5.37
CA MET A 95 -23.86 -6.11 -6.56
C MET A 95 -24.71 -5.08 -7.33
N PRO A 96 -24.18 -3.88 -7.59
CA PRO A 96 -24.89 -2.92 -8.43
C PRO A 96 -24.92 -3.40 -9.88
N ILE A 97 -25.94 -2.96 -10.62
CA ILE A 97 -26.07 -3.29 -12.05
C ILE A 97 -24.98 -2.58 -12.86
N SER A 98 -24.77 -1.30 -12.56
CA SER A 98 -23.73 -0.46 -13.15
C SER A 98 -23.33 0.63 -12.18
N ILE A 99 -22.13 1.17 -12.37
CA ILE A 99 -21.57 2.31 -11.65
C ILE A 99 -21.11 3.30 -12.71
N ASP A 100 -21.75 4.46 -12.76
CA ASP A 100 -21.45 5.51 -13.73
C ASP A 100 -20.37 6.47 -13.20
N ASP A 101 -19.86 7.33 -14.08
CA ASP A 101 -18.84 8.35 -13.77
C ASP A 101 -17.56 7.79 -13.13
N VAL A 102 -17.10 6.69 -13.72
CA VAL A 102 -15.83 6.04 -13.39
C VAL A 102 -14.79 6.36 -14.44
N ARG A 103 -13.53 6.44 -14.01
CA ARG A 103 -12.40 6.81 -14.84
C ARG A 103 -11.39 5.67 -14.92
N LEU A 104 -11.07 5.26 -16.14
CA LEU A 104 -10.11 4.18 -16.41
C LEU A 104 -8.68 4.71 -16.35
N GLU A 105 -7.79 3.96 -15.67
CA GLU A 105 -6.34 4.11 -15.78
C GLU A 105 -5.80 3.21 -16.89
N GLU A 106 -5.37 3.83 -17.99
CA GLU A 106 -4.93 3.11 -19.20
C GLU A 106 -3.45 2.71 -19.16
N GLU A 107 -2.63 3.40 -18.35
CA GLU A 107 -1.17 3.20 -18.31
C GLU A 107 -0.73 2.06 -17.36
N ALA A 108 -1.65 1.49 -16.59
CA ALA A 108 -1.32 0.46 -15.61
C ALA A 108 -1.17 -0.93 -16.25
N THR A 109 -0.20 -1.71 -15.75
CA THR A 109 -0.01 -3.12 -16.16
C THR A 109 -1.26 -3.98 -15.94
N ARG A 110 -2.13 -3.58 -15.00
CA ARG A 110 -3.46 -4.14 -14.81
C ARG A 110 -4.46 -3.00 -14.83
N PRO A 111 -5.48 -3.04 -15.71
CA PRO A 111 -6.44 -1.95 -15.81
C PRO A 111 -7.23 -1.80 -14.52
N ALA A 112 -7.32 -0.58 -14.03
CA ALA A 112 -8.09 -0.21 -12.84
C ALA A 112 -8.99 0.97 -13.18
N ALA A 113 -10.23 0.93 -12.69
CA ALA A 113 -11.17 2.03 -12.77
C ALA A 113 -11.30 2.68 -11.39
N TYR A 114 -11.51 3.99 -11.36
CA TYR A 114 -11.63 4.77 -10.13
C TYR A 114 -12.94 5.54 -10.16
N THR A 115 -13.66 5.56 -9.04
CA THR A 115 -14.84 6.41 -8.89
C THR A 115 -14.43 7.88 -8.80
N ALA A 116 -15.30 8.79 -9.25
CA ALA A 116 -15.00 10.23 -9.22
C ALA A 116 -14.72 10.79 -7.81
N ASP A 117 -15.24 10.15 -6.77
CA ASP A 117 -15.04 10.50 -5.37
C ASP A 117 -13.80 9.82 -4.73
N TYR A 118 -13.03 9.05 -5.50
CA TYR A 118 -11.84 8.37 -5.02
C TYR A 118 -10.80 9.34 -4.42
N ASN A 119 -10.46 9.13 -3.15
CA ASN A 119 -9.50 9.98 -2.45
C ASN A 119 -8.06 9.48 -2.62
N TRP A 120 -7.44 9.84 -3.74
CA TRP A 120 -6.07 9.46 -4.09
C TRP A 120 -5.00 9.92 -3.08
N HIS A 121 -5.28 10.94 -2.27
CA HIS A 121 -4.32 11.41 -1.27
C HIS A 121 -4.10 10.39 -0.15
N VAL A 122 -5.14 9.65 0.23
CA VAL A 122 -5.09 8.68 1.34
C VAL A 122 -4.04 7.60 1.11
N PRO A 123 -4.03 6.85 -0.01
CA PRO A 123 -3.01 5.83 -0.25
C PRO A 123 -1.61 6.45 -0.40
N VAL A 124 -1.46 7.62 -1.04
CA VAL A 124 -0.17 8.33 -1.10
C VAL A 124 0.35 8.67 0.29
N ILE A 125 -0.47 9.28 1.15
CA ILE A 125 -0.08 9.65 2.52
C ILE A 125 0.29 8.39 3.32
N LYS A 126 -0.52 7.32 3.25
CA LYS A 126 -0.23 6.06 3.93
C LYS A 126 1.10 5.47 3.46
N GLY A 127 1.36 5.46 2.15
CA GLY A 127 2.60 4.95 1.59
C GLY A 127 3.82 5.77 2.01
N VAL A 128 3.73 7.10 2.01
CA VAL A 128 4.79 7.99 2.50
C VAL A 128 5.05 7.80 4.00
N VAL A 129 4.00 7.74 4.81
CA VAL A 129 4.11 7.51 6.26
C VAL A 129 4.77 6.16 6.54
N LEU A 130 4.33 5.09 5.86
CA LEU A 130 4.92 3.76 5.99
C LEU A 130 6.40 3.76 5.57
N GLY A 131 6.71 4.42 4.45
CA GLY A 131 8.06 4.57 3.91
C GLY A 131 9.00 5.38 4.79
N LEU A 132 8.50 6.24 5.69
CA LEU A 132 9.32 7.02 6.62
C LEU A 132 9.39 6.41 8.02
N VAL A 133 8.26 5.98 8.57
CA VAL A 133 8.16 5.51 9.96
C VAL A 133 8.94 4.21 10.17
N LEU A 134 8.81 3.24 9.26
CA LEU A 134 9.49 1.95 9.40
C LEU A 134 11.02 2.07 9.34
N PRO A 135 11.63 2.83 8.40
CA PRO A 135 13.06 3.08 8.43
C PRO A 135 13.53 3.84 9.68
N LEU A 136 12.76 4.84 10.13
CA LEU A 136 13.09 5.58 11.36
C LEU A 136 13.11 4.67 12.59
N LEU A 137 12.12 3.79 12.73
CA LEU A 137 12.08 2.78 13.80
C LEU A 137 13.25 1.78 13.68
N ALA A 138 13.58 1.34 12.47
CA ALA A 138 14.70 0.43 12.25
C ALA A 138 16.04 1.07 12.65
N VAL A 139 16.28 2.32 12.26
CA VAL A 139 17.46 3.11 12.64
C VAL A 139 17.50 3.36 14.14
N PHE A 140 16.36 3.69 14.75
CA PHE A 140 16.26 3.91 16.20
C PHE A 140 16.60 2.64 16.99
N CYS A 141 16.02 1.49 16.61
CA CYS A 141 16.35 0.19 17.21
C CYS A 141 17.84 -0.14 17.07
N PHE A 142 18.41 0.08 15.88
CA PHE A 142 19.84 -0.11 15.65
C PHE A 142 20.70 0.80 16.54
N MET A 143 20.32 2.07 16.69
CA MET A 143 21.01 3.03 17.56
C MET A 143 20.92 2.64 19.04
N LEU A 144 19.78 2.13 19.52
CA LEU A 144 19.64 1.65 20.89
C LEU A 144 20.57 0.48 21.17
N VAL A 145 20.63 -0.50 20.26
CA VAL A 145 21.55 -1.65 20.36
C VAL A 145 23.01 -1.17 20.37
N LYS A 146 23.37 -0.18 19.54
CA LYS A 146 24.72 0.40 19.52
C LYS A 146 25.04 1.16 20.81
N ARG A 147 24.11 1.99 21.32
CA ARG A 147 24.28 2.76 22.57
C ARG A 147 24.47 1.87 23.79
N GLN A 148 23.77 0.73 23.85
CA GLN A 148 23.98 -0.26 24.91
C GLN A 148 25.40 -0.84 24.90
N ARG A 149 26.02 -1.02 23.73
CA ARG A 149 27.43 -1.44 23.63
C ARG A 149 28.41 -0.36 24.10
N SER A 150 28.21 0.89 23.72
CA SER A 150 29.14 1.97 24.06
C SER A 150 29.18 2.29 25.56
N ARG A 151 28.04 2.19 26.25
CA ARG A 151 27.98 2.40 27.71
C ARG A 151 28.62 1.27 28.51
N ALA A 152 28.65 0.05 27.97
CA ALA A 152 29.30 -1.09 28.61
C ALA A 152 30.84 -0.95 28.63
N VAL A 153 31.43 -0.29 27.62
CA VAL A 153 32.89 -0.10 27.51
C VAL A 153 33.39 1.09 28.35
N SER A 154 32.57 2.13 28.54
CA SER A 154 32.96 3.32 29.31
C SER A 154 33.01 3.09 30.83
N LYS A 155 32.36 2.05 31.36
CA LYS A 155 32.35 1.72 32.80
C LYS A 155 33.46 0.75 33.22
N SER A 156 34.31 0.29 32.30
CA SER A 156 35.43 -0.60 32.58
C SER A 156 36.79 0.10 32.59
N ARG A 157 36.81 1.43 32.72
CA ARG A 157 38.03 2.23 32.84
C ARG A 157 38.05 2.95 34.18
#